data_AF-A0A2T4N0Q4-F1
#
_entry.id   AF-A0A2T4N0Q4-F1
#
_cell.length_a   1.000
_cell.length_b   1.000
_cell.length_c   1.000
_cell.angle_alpha   90.00
_cell.angle_beta   90.00
_cell.angle_gamma   90.00
#
_symmetry.space_group_name_H-M   'P 1'
#
loop_
_entity.id
_entity.type
_entity.pdbx_description
1 polymer ?
#
loop_
_entity_poly.entity_id
_entity_poly.type
_entity_poly.pdbx_seq_one_letter_code
_entity_poly.pdbx_strand_id
1 'polypeptide(L)'
;MDEHNGLFEDEFVIPQPSASTSPIDAIQAVVPATVDSFPDALKVEALHRRDYILWVEKNLAGGWTEKNLAPLIADAALVLPPPIPNWRTLARWRKIYIQHGRTLVSLIPKHQAKGNSRSRLPPSDELFFEQAVHRYLVGEQPSIASAFQLYSDSILRKVRISGEILLG
;
A
#
# COMPACT_ATOMS: atom_id res chain seq x y z
N MET A 1 -1.03 -41.57 -47.28
CA MET A 1 0.29 -41.00 -47.52
C MET A 1 0.05 -39.65 -48.17
N ASP A 2 -0.53 -38.69 -47.44
CA ASP A 2 0.12 -37.91 -46.37
C ASP A 2 1.33 -37.19 -47.01
N GLU A 3 1.46 -35.87 -47.01
CA GLU A 3 1.35 -34.99 -45.85
C GLU A 3 0.99 -33.55 -46.28
N HIS A 4 0.06 -32.96 -45.54
CA HIS A 4 -0.14 -31.52 -45.46
C HIS A 4 1.07 -30.90 -44.75
N ASN A 5 2.01 -30.30 -45.50
CA ASN A 5 3.01 -29.46 -44.86
C ASN A 5 2.46 -28.04 -44.71
N GLY A 6 1.86 -27.80 -43.55
CA GLY A 6 1.25 -26.53 -43.16
C GLY A 6 2.22 -25.37 -43.31
N LEU A 7 1.77 -24.38 -44.07
CA LEU A 7 2.35 -23.05 -44.16
C LEU A 7 2.16 -22.36 -42.80
N PHE A 8 3.04 -22.64 -41.83
CA PHE A 8 3.18 -21.78 -40.66
C PHE A 8 3.98 -20.56 -41.12
N GLU A 9 3.28 -19.47 -41.42
CA GLU A 9 3.94 -18.17 -41.52
C GLU A 9 4.49 -17.80 -40.14
N ASP A 10 5.77 -17.46 -40.13
CA ASP A 10 6.57 -17.11 -38.97
C ASP A 10 6.15 -15.71 -38.47
N GLU A 11 5.03 -15.65 -37.74
CA GLU A 11 4.50 -14.44 -37.09
C GLU A 11 5.25 -14.12 -35.78
N PHE A 12 6.56 -14.39 -35.72
CA PHE A 12 7.43 -13.91 -34.65
C PHE A 12 8.50 -12.99 -35.23
N VAL A 13 8.08 -11.77 -35.58
CA VAL A 13 9.03 -10.66 -35.74
C VAL A 13 9.69 -10.43 -34.38
N ILE A 14 10.92 -10.92 -34.21
CA ILE A 14 11.77 -10.59 -33.07
C ILE A 14 12.02 -9.09 -33.12
N PRO A 15 11.53 -8.29 -32.15
CA PRO A 15 11.83 -6.86 -32.14
C PRO A 15 13.34 -6.70 -31.94
N GLN A 16 13.98 -5.99 -32.86
CA GLN A 16 15.35 -5.54 -32.71
C GLN A 16 15.48 -4.78 -31.37
N PRO A 17 16.54 -5.00 -30.57
CA PRO A 17 16.72 -4.31 -29.31
C PRO A 17 17.05 -2.83 -29.55
N SER A 18 16.01 -2.01 -29.67
CA SER A 18 16.14 -0.56 -29.68
C SER A 18 16.32 -0.06 -28.26
N ALA A 19 17.45 0.63 -28.07
CA ALA A 19 17.79 1.49 -26.95
C ALA A 19 17.86 0.84 -25.56
N SER A 20 19.08 0.79 -25.04
CA SER A 20 19.41 0.65 -23.62
C SER A 20 18.49 1.51 -22.76
N THR A 21 17.49 0.87 -22.15
CA THR A 21 16.73 1.47 -21.05
C THR A 21 17.60 1.27 -19.81
N SER A 22 18.14 2.36 -19.29
CA SER A 22 18.88 2.37 -18.03
C SER A 22 18.04 1.68 -16.94
N PRO A 23 18.63 0.86 -16.04
CA PRO A 23 17.90 0.12 -14.99
C PRO A 23 17.13 0.98 -13.96
N ILE A 24 17.07 2.30 -14.14
CA ILE A 24 16.59 3.28 -13.16
C ILE A 24 15.09 3.59 -13.35
N ASP A 25 14.51 3.34 -14.53
CA ASP A 25 13.08 3.61 -14.79
C ASP A 25 12.15 2.46 -14.36
N ALA A 26 12.70 1.35 -13.87
CA ALA A 26 11.93 0.26 -13.25
C ALA A 26 11.53 0.57 -11.80
N ILE A 27 11.33 1.84 -11.46
CA ILE A 27 10.66 2.23 -10.21
C ILE A 27 9.21 1.79 -10.35
N GLN A 28 8.95 0.58 -9.85
CA GLN A 28 7.66 -0.02 -9.53
C GLN A 28 6.47 0.83 -9.98
N ALA A 29 5.88 0.51 -11.14
CA ALA A 29 4.49 0.88 -11.37
C ALA A 29 3.67 0.23 -10.25
N VAL A 30 3.40 0.97 -9.18
CA VAL A 30 2.61 0.50 -8.05
C VAL A 30 1.20 0.31 -8.57
N VAL A 31 0.91 -0.90 -9.04
CA VAL A 31 -0.44 -1.30 -9.43
C VAL A 31 -1.32 -1.07 -8.19
N PRO A 32 -2.42 -0.32 -8.30
CA PRO A 32 -3.31 -0.12 -7.17
C PRO A 32 -3.77 -1.47 -6.64
N ALA A 33 -3.61 -1.69 -5.33
CA ALA A 33 -3.96 -2.95 -4.69
C ALA A 33 -5.40 -3.34 -5.05
N THR A 34 -5.57 -4.50 -5.68
CA THR A 34 -6.88 -5.07 -5.97
C THR A 34 -7.44 -5.75 -4.72
N VAL A 35 -8.74 -6.03 -4.71
CA VAL A 35 -9.38 -6.71 -3.56
C VAL A 35 -8.70 -8.04 -3.25
N ASP A 36 -8.20 -8.73 -4.28
CA ASP A 36 -7.56 -10.03 -4.16
C ASP A 36 -6.18 -10.00 -3.51
N SER A 37 -5.54 -8.82 -3.43
CA SER A 37 -4.24 -8.66 -2.78
C SER A 37 -4.30 -8.75 -1.25
N PHE A 38 -5.49 -8.71 -0.65
CA PHE A 38 -5.67 -8.71 0.80
C PHE A 38 -5.91 -10.13 1.35
N PRO A 39 -5.58 -10.41 2.61
CA PRO A 39 -5.98 -11.64 3.29
C PRO A 39 -7.50 -11.80 3.35
N ASP A 40 -7.99 -13.04 3.26
CA ASP A 40 -9.44 -13.32 3.20
C ASP A 40 -10.21 -12.80 4.43
N ALA A 41 -9.58 -12.81 5.61
CA ALA A 41 -10.17 -12.22 6.82
C ALA A 41 -10.53 -10.73 6.64
N LEU A 42 -9.65 -9.96 5.97
CA LEU A 42 -9.90 -8.54 5.70
C LEU A 42 -10.96 -8.34 4.63
N LYS A 43 -11.04 -9.24 3.64
CA LYS A 43 -12.09 -9.22 2.62
C LYS A 43 -13.46 -9.45 3.26
N VAL A 44 -13.58 -10.46 4.12
CA VAL A 44 -14.82 -10.77 4.85
C VAL A 44 -15.27 -9.57 5.68
N GLU A 45 -14.35 -8.92 6.40
CA GLU A 45 -14.70 -7.72 7.16
C GLU A 45 -15.14 -6.56 6.25
N ALA A 46 -14.48 -6.35 5.10
CA ALA A 46 -14.87 -5.31 4.15
C ALA A 46 -16.25 -5.57 3.52
N LEU A 47 -16.56 -6.84 3.21
CA LEU A 47 -17.88 -7.26 2.74
C LEU A 47 -18.93 -7.00 3.81
N HIS A 48 -18.68 -7.42 5.05
CA HIS A 48 -19.56 -7.16 6.18
C HIS A 48 -19.85 -5.66 6.36
N ARG A 49 -18.82 -4.81 6.30
CA ARG A 49 -18.98 -3.34 6.36
C ARG A 49 -19.86 -2.82 5.21
N ARG A 50 -19.66 -3.33 4.00
CA ARG A 50 -20.43 -2.94 2.82
C ARG A 50 -21.89 -3.35 2.96
N ASP A 51 -22.15 -4.55 3.43
CA ASP A 51 -23.50 -5.10 3.54
C ASP A 51 -24.34 -4.30 4.53
N TYR A 52 -23.76 -3.89 5.67
CA TYR A 52 -24.40 -2.96 6.60
C TYR A 52 -24.71 -1.60 5.96
N ILE A 53 -23.80 -1.04 5.17
CA ILE A 53 -24.03 0.24 4.47
C ILE A 53 -25.19 0.09 3.49
N LEU A 54 -25.19 -0.95 2.66
CA LEU A 54 -26.22 -1.17 1.64
C LEU A 54 -27.59 -1.43 2.27
N TRP A 55 -27.63 -2.22 3.36
CA TRP A 55 -28.86 -2.49 4.08
C TRP A 55 -29.45 -1.21 4.67
N VAL A 56 -28.62 -0.38 5.31
CA VAL A 56 -29.09 0.89 5.87
C VAL A 56 -29.48 1.87 4.76
N GLU A 57 -28.71 2.00 3.67
CA GLU A 57 -29.08 2.87 2.55
C GLU A 57 -30.43 2.50 1.92
N LYS A 58 -30.77 1.21 1.89
CA LYS A 58 -32.06 0.73 1.36
C LYS A 58 -33.24 1.07 2.28
N ASN A 59 -33.02 1.09 3.60
CA ASN A 59 -34.08 1.29 4.59
C ASN A 59 -34.14 2.71 5.16
N LEU A 60 -33.23 3.60 4.75
CA LEU A 60 -33.12 4.95 5.29
C LEU A 60 -34.04 5.94 4.54
N ALA A 61 -35.03 6.49 5.24
CA ALA A 61 -35.92 7.54 4.74
C ALA A 61 -35.48 8.96 5.18
N GLY A 62 -34.18 9.20 5.38
CA GLY A 62 -33.68 10.47 5.91
C GLY A 62 -32.16 10.61 5.93
N GLY A 63 -31.66 11.50 6.81
CA GLY A 63 -30.23 11.75 6.98
C GLY A 63 -29.52 10.68 7.81
N TRP A 64 -28.19 10.65 7.68
CA TRP A 64 -27.28 9.79 8.45
C TRP A 64 -27.04 10.34 9.87
N THR A 65 -28.11 10.40 10.66
CA THR A 65 -28.11 10.88 12.05
C THR A 65 -28.30 9.72 13.02
N GLU A 66 -27.86 9.90 14.26
CA GLU A 66 -27.97 8.89 15.32
C GLU A 66 -29.41 8.37 15.51
N LYS A 67 -30.39 9.30 15.55
CA LYS A 67 -31.80 8.96 15.76
C LYS A 67 -32.36 8.02 14.67
N ASN A 68 -31.86 8.15 13.44
CA ASN A 68 -32.31 7.33 12.31
C ASN A 68 -31.49 6.04 12.20
N LEU A 69 -30.18 6.10 12.47
CA LEU A 69 -29.27 4.97 12.30
C LEU A 69 -29.36 3.96 13.45
N ALA A 70 -29.54 4.41 14.69
CA ALA A 70 -29.60 3.51 15.85
C ALA A 70 -30.69 2.42 15.73
N PRO A 71 -31.97 2.74 15.41
CA PRO A 71 -32.98 1.69 15.23
C PRO A 71 -32.68 0.80 14.02
N LEU A 72 -32.26 1.38 12.89
CA LEU A 72 -31.93 0.62 11.69
C LEU A 72 -30.75 -0.35 11.90
N ILE A 73 -29.77 0.00 12.71
CA ILE A 73 -28.64 -0.88 13.04
C ILE A 73 -29.12 -2.06 13.89
N ALA A 74 -30.06 -1.84 14.81
CA ALA A 74 -30.65 -2.91 15.61
C ALA A 74 -31.43 -3.89 14.72
N ASP A 75 -32.22 -3.36 13.77
CA ASP A 75 -32.95 -4.17 12.80
C ASP A 75 -32.00 -4.95 11.86
N ALA A 76 -30.93 -4.28 11.39
CA ALA A 76 -29.91 -4.91 10.55
C ALA A 76 -29.20 -6.05 11.27
N ALA A 77 -28.98 -5.93 12.59
CA ALA A 77 -28.32 -6.96 13.40
C ALA A 77 -29.13 -8.25 13.54
N LEU A 78 -30.43 -8.25 13.22
CA LEU A 78 -31.25 -9.46 13.17
C LEU A 78 -31.01 -10.27 11.89
N VAL A 79 -30.51 -9.62 10.82
CA VAL A 79 -30.36 -10.22 9.49
C VAL A 79 -28.89 -10.45 9.14
N LEU A 80 -28.00 -9.54 9.57
CA LEU A 80 -26.59 -9.54 9.22
C LEU A 80 -25.74 -10.23 10.30
N PRO A 81 -24.59 -10.84 9.91
CA PRO A 81 -23.69 -11.46 10.86
C PRO A 81 -23.06 -10.42 11.80
N PRO A 82 -22.71 -10.81 13.05
CA PRO A 82 -21.96 -9.94 13.96
C PRO A 82 -20.54 -9.66 13.42
N PRO A 83 -19.86 -8.57 13.83
CA PRO A 83 -20.19 -7.66 14.94
C PRO A 83 -21.03 -6.43 14.56
N ILE A 84 -21.96 -6.06 15.45
CA ILE A 84 -22.84 -4.91 15.26
C ILE A 84 -22.02 -3.59 15.35
N PRO A 85 -22.04 -2.74 14.31
CA PRO A 85 -21.32 -1.48 14.33
C PRO A 85 -22.04 -0.41 15.15
N ASN A 86 -21.29 0.49 15.77
CA ASN A 86 -21.85 1.74 16.32
C ASN A 86 -22.29 2.67 15.15
N TRP A 87 -23.35 3.46 15.33
CA TRP A 87 -23.83 4.44 14.34
C TRP A 87 -22.73 5.37 13.83
N ARG A 88 -21.81 5.81 14.70
CA ARG A 88 -20.66 6.66 14.31
C ARG A 88 -19.71 5.91 13.39
N THR A 89 -19.48 4.64 13.70
CA THR A 89 -18.61 3.75 12.92
C THR A 89 -19.21 3.52 11.53
N LEU A 90 -20.51 3.23 11.46
CA LEU A 90 -21.22 3.03 10.20
C LEU A 90 -21.22 4.30 9.34
N ALA A 91 -21.53 5.47 9.94
CA ALA A 91 -21.47 6.74 9.24
C ALA A 91 -20.06 7.07 8.71
N ARG A 92 -19.02 6.73 9.48
CA ARG A 92 -17.62 6.87 9.05
C ARG A 92 -17.29 5.95 7.87
N TRP A 93 -17.70 4.67 7.93
CA TRP A 93 -17.49 3.74 6.82
C TRP A 93 -18.15 4.23 5.55
N ARG A 94 -19.41 4.69 5.63
CA ARG A 94 -20.14 5.25 4.49
C ARG A 94 -19.46 6.50 3.92
N LYS A 95 -18.96 7.39 4.77
CA LYS A 95 -18.19 8.57 4.33
C LYS A 95 -16.96 8.15 3.52
N ILE A 96 -16.16 7.22 4.03
CA ILE A 96 -14.97 6.68 3.35
C ILE A 96 -15.37 6.02 2.03
N TYR A 97 -16.42 5.20 2.07
CA TYR A 97 -16.93 4.50 0.90
C TYR A 97 -17.31 5.46 -0.23
N ILE A 98 -18.04 6.53 0.07
CA ILE A 98 -18.41 7.55 -0.92
C ILE A 98 -17.19 8.34 -1.41
N GLN A 99 -16.29 8.75 -0.50
CA GLN A 99 -15.08 9.50 -0.86
C GLN A 99 -14.16 8.75 -1.82
N HIS A 100 -14.13 7.42 -1.73
CA HIS A 100 -13.33 6.55 -2.59
C HIS A 100 -14.12 5.90 -3.73
N GLY A 101 -15.22 6.53 -4.18
CA GLY A 101 -15.96 6.09 -5.36
C GLY A 101 -16.70 4.75 -5.20
N ARG A 102 -17.12 4.42 -3.97
CA ARG A 102 -17.84 3.18 -3.64
C ARG A 102 -17.04 1.90 -3.93
N THR A 103 -15.74 1.96 -3.73
CA THR A 103 -14.84 0.81 -3.93
C THR A 103 -14.75 -0.05 -2.67
N LEU A 104 -14.74 -1.38 -2.81
CA LEU A 104 -14.64 -2.31 -1.68
C LEU A 104 -13.29 -2.16 -0.94
N VAL A 105 -12.21 -1.86 -1.67
CA VAL A 105 -10.86 -1.62 -1.12
C VAL A 105 -10.86 -0.50 -0.08
N SER A 106 -11.73 0.50 -0.22
CA SER A 106 -11.84 1.61 0.73
C SER A 106 -12.36 1.19 2.12
N LEU A 107 -13.13 0.10 2.18
CA LEU A 107 -13.71 -0.43 3.42
C LEU A 107 -12.76 -1.39 4.14
N ILE A 108 -11.63 -1.76 3.52
CA ILE A 108 -10.65 -2.64 4.13
C ILE A 108 -9.99 -1.96 5.34
N PRO A 109 -9.96 -2.61 6.52
CA PRO A 109 -9.30 -2.07 7.70
C PRO A 109 -7.80 -1.86 7.47
N LYS A 110 -7.32 -0.62 7.64
CA LYS A 110 -5.90 -0.26 7.49
C LYS A 110 -5.12 -0.38 8.81
N HIS A 111 -5.36 -1.46 9.57
CA HIS A 111 -4.67 -1.65 10.85
C HIS A 111 -3.15 -1.73 10.72
N GLN A 112 -2.66 -2.24 9.58
CA GLN A 112 -1.23 -2.32 9.29
C GLN A 112 -0.57 -0.94 9.09
N ALA A 113 -1.35 0.07 8.71
CA ALA A 113 -0.87 1.46 8.59
C ALA A 113 -0.97 2.24 9.91
N LYS A 114 -1.26 1.55 11.02
CA LYS A 114 -1.35 2.18 12.34
C LYS A 114 0.05 2.45 12.89
N GLY A 115 0.39 3.72 13.07
CA GLY A 115 1.66 4.15 13.65
C GLY A 115 2.12 5.45 13.01
N ASN A 116 3.18 6.05 13.57
CA ASN A 116 3.87 7.12 12.88
C ASN A 116 4.80 6.49 11.83
N SER A 117 4.33 6.38 10.58
CA SER A 117 5.14 5.94 9.45
C SER A 117 6.04 7.04 8.89
N ARG A 118 6.01 8.27 9.45
CA ARG A 118 6.97 9.30 9.06
C ARG A 118 8.34 8.94 9.60
N SER A 119 9.35 8.93 8.72
CA SER A 119 10.74 8.81 9.14
C SER A 119 11.05 9.90 10.15
N ARG A 120 11.67 9.50 11.27
CA ARG A 120 12.19 10.44 12.28
C ARG A 120 13.54 11.02 11.86
N LEU A 121 14.15 10.46 10.83
CA LEU A 121 15.44 10.88 10.31
C LEU A 121 15.24 11.91 9.19
N PRO A 122 16.11 12.92 9.11
CA PRO A 122 16.10 13.84 7.98
C PRO A 122 16.45 13.08 6.70
N PRO A 123 15.90 13.45 5.54
CA PRO A 123 16.21 12.81 4.25
C PRO A 123 17.72 12.79 3.91
N SER A 124 18.48 13.72 4.48
CA SER A 124 19.94 13.79 4.29
C SER A 124 20.72 12.69 5.02
N ASP A 125 20.13 12.02 6.01
CA ASP A 125 20.75 10.86 6.67
C ASP A 125 20.48 9.57 5.91
N GLU A 126 19.35 9.49 5.19
CA GLU A 126 18.98 8.36 4.34
C GLU A 126 20.03 8.11 3.24
N LEU A 127 20.63 9.18 2.70
CA LEU A 127 21.67 9.07 1.67
C LEU A 127 22.89 8.26 2.14
N PHE A 128 23.29 8.38 3.41
CA PHE A 128 24.43 7.60 3.93
C PHE A 128 24.06 6.14 4.13
N PHE A 129 22.81 5.87 4.51
CA PHE A 129 22.29 4.51 4.60
C PHE A 129 22.30 3.84 3.22
N GLU A 130 21.72 4.50 2.20
CA GLU A 130 21.69 4.00 0.82
C GLU A 130 23.10 3.75 0.27
N GLN A 131 24.06 4.64 0.54
CA GLN A 131 25.45 4.45 0.10
C GLN A 131 26.11 3.22 0.74
N ALA A 132 25.88 2.99 2.03
CA ALA A 132 26.43 1.83 2.74
C ALA A 132 25.78 0.52 2.25
N VAL A 133 24.47 0.52 2.02
CA VAL A 133 23.73 -0.62 1.48
C VAL A 133 24.16 -0.93 0.05
N HIS A 134 24.27 0.09 -0.81
CA HIS A 134 24.74 -0.09 -2.18
C HIS A 134 26.14 -0.72 -2.21
N ARG A 135 27.07 -0.26 -1.35
CA ARG A 135 28.41 -0.85 -1.22
C ARG A 135 28.38 -2.32 -0.78
N TYR A 136 27.48 -2.69 0.12
CA TYR A 136 27.29 -4.08 0.55
C TYR A 136 26.72 -4.98 -0.56
N LEU A 137 25.83 -4.44 -1.39
CA LEU A 137 25.16 -5.17 -2.48
C LEU A 137 26.00 -5.27 -3.77
N VAL A 138 26.98 -4.39 -3.98
CA VAL A 138 27.91 -4.45 -5.11
C VAL A 138 28.90 -5.61 -4.94
N GLY A 139 29.34 -6.20 -6.06
CA GLY A 139 30.05 -7.48 -6.14
C GLY A 139 31.36 -7.64 -5.35
N GLU A 140 31.88 -6.58 -4.73
CA GLU A 140 32.98 -6.67 -3.76
C GLU A 140 32.53 -7.28 -2.42
N GLN A 141 31.21 -7.37 -2.15
CA GLN A 141 30.57 -7.93 -0.93
C GLN A 141 31.40 -7.74 0.35
N PRO A 142 31.66 -6.48 0.76
CA PRO A 142 32.30 -6.23 2.03
C PRO A 142 31.44 -6.84 3.16
N SER A 143 32.09 -7.28 4.24
CA SER A 143 31.35 -7.84 5.38
C SER A 143 30.34 -6.82 5.94
N ILE A 144 29.27 -7.32 6.55
CA ILE A 144 28.25 -6.47 7.20
C ILE A 144 28.89 -5.46 8.16
N ALA A 145 29.95 -5.87 8.87
CA ALA A 145 30.70 -5.00 9.78
C ALA A 145 31.39 -3.84 9.06
N SER A 146 31.96 -4.07 7.87
CA SER A 146 32.62 -3.04 7.08
C SER A 146 31.62 -2.02 6.54
N ALA A 147 30.47 -2.46 6.04
CA ALA A 147 29.40 -1.55 5.59
C ALA A 147 28.87 -0.69 6.75
N PHE A 148 28.70 -1.28 7.93
CA PHE A 148 28.28 -0.55 9.13
C PHE A 148 29.31 0.47 9.63
N GLN A 149 30.61 0.13 9.56
CA GLN A 149 31.69 1.08 9.89
C GLN A 149 31.66 2.29 8.96
N LEU A 150 31.53 2.08 7.65
CA LEU A 150 31.45 3.18 6.67
C LEU A 150 30.24 4.09 6.90
N TYR A 151 29.07 3.50 7.21
CA TYR A 151 27.89 4.26 7.61
C TYR A 151 28.15 5.11 8.87
N SER A 152 28.73 4.49 9.90
CA SER A 152 29.04 5.16 11.16
C SER A 152 30.03 6.31 10.97
N ASP A 153 31.09 6.09 10.19
CA ASP A 153 32.11 7.09 9.87
C ASP A 153 31.51 8.28 9.11
N SER A 154 30.59 8.03 8.18
CA SER A 154 29.91 9.05 7.40
C SER A 154 29.02 9.94 8.28
N ILE A 155 28.29 9.35 9.22
CA ILE A 155 27.47 10.08 10.21
C ILE A 155 28.34 10.89 11.16
N LEU A 156 29.41 10.29 11.72
CA LEU A 156 30.31 10.98 12.64
C LEU A 156 30.98 12.19 11.96
N ARG A 157 31.39 12.04 10.70
CA ARG A 157 31.93 13.14 9.90
C ARG A 157 30.91 14.27 9.73
N LYS A 158 29.66 13.96 9.41
CA LYS A 158 28.60 14.97 9.26
C LYS A 158 28.34 15.72 10.57
N VAL A 159 28.27 15.01 11.69
CA VAL A 159 28.05 15.60 13.03
C VAL A 159 29.21 16.53 13.39
N ARG A 160 30.45 16.11 13.14
CA ARG A 160 31.65 16.95 13.38
C ARG A 160 31.59 18.26 12.58
N ILE A 161 31.32 18.19 11.28
CA ILE A 161 31.25 19.37 10.39
C ILE A 161 30.12 20.31 10.83
N SER A 162 28.98 19.75 11.23
CA SER A 162 27.82 20.53 11.67
C SER A 162 28.06 21.23 13.03
N GLY A 163 28.87 20.63 13.91
CA GLY A 163 29.27 21.22 15.19
C GLY A 163 30.30 22.34 15.06
N GLU A 164 31.20 22.28 14.07
CA GLU A 164 32.19 23.32 13.80
C GLU A 164 31.57 24.60 13.21
N ILE A 165 30.49 24.49 12.43
CA ILE A 165 29.79 25.63 11.81
C ILE A 165 28.96 26.44 12.85
N LEU A 166 28.65 25.86 14.02
CA LEU A 166 27.86 26.53 15.07
C LEU A 166 28.72 27.26 16.13
N LEU A 167 30.05 27.14 16.06
CA LEU A 167 31.00 27.71 17.04
C LEU A 167 31.96 28.76 16.44
N GLY A 168 31.80 29.12 15.16
CA GLY A 168 32.53 30.21 14.48
C GLY A 168 31.58 31.32 14.06
#